data_AF-A0A931Z3H4-F1
#
_entry.id   AF-A0A931Z3H4-F1
#
_cell.length_a   1.000
_cell.length_b   1.000
_cell.length_c   1.000
_cell.angle_alpha   90.00
_cell.angle_beta   90.00
_cell.angle_gamma   90.00
#
_symmetry.space_group_name_H-M   'P 1'
#
loop_
_entity.id
_entity.type
_entity.pdbx_description
1 polymer ?
#
loop_
_entity_poly.entity_id
_entity_poly.type
_entity_poly.pdbx_seq_one_letter_code
_entity_poly.pdbx_strand_id
1 'polypeptide(L)'
;MPATALHEHLFKIDTHCDTPTASLVKAGWDFAARHGFAADHSQCDLPRMAGSIDAMVFAVYTTQAARTPAGFALARAGAVQAFERTHEVIRRNAVQCG
;
A
#
# COMPACT_ATOMS: atom_id res chain seq x y z
N MET A 1 -29.89 -8.93 -7.23
CA MET A 1 -28.80 -9.37 -6.34
C MET A 1 -28.28 -8.16 -5.57
N PRO A 2 -28.04 -8.28 -4.26
CA PRO A 2 -27.35 -7.23 -3.48
C PRO A 2 -25.91 -7.00 -3.99
N ALA A 3 -25.39 -5.78 -3.84
CA ALA A 3 -24.01 -5.46 -4.23
C ALA A 3 -22.98 -6.38 -3.56
N THR A 4 -23.17 -6.69 -2.27
CA THR A 4 -22.30 -7.60 -1.51
C THR A 4 -22.23 -8.99 -2.15
N ALA A 5 -23.38 -9.55 -2.55
CA ALA A 5 -23.43 -10.87 -3.17
C ALA A 5 -22.71 -10.87 -4.53
N LEU A 6 -22.78 -9.77 -5.30
CA LEU A 6 -22.01 -9.65 -6.54
C LEU A 6 -20.51 -9.52 -6.26
N HIS A 7 -20.15 -8.70 -5.26
CA HIS A 7 -18.78 -8.43 -4.84
C HIS A 7 -18.02 -9.69 -4.39
N GLU A 8 -18.72 -10.64 -3.78
CA GLU A 8 -18.16 -11.95 -3.39
C GLU A 8 -17.82 -12.85 -4.59
N HIS A 9 -18.45 -12.63 -5.75
CA HIS A 9 -18.27 -13.45 -6.96
C HIS A 9 -17.32 -12.86 -7.99
N LEU A 10 -16.86 -11.62 -7.81
CA LEU A 10 -15.96 -10.94 -8.71
C LEU A 10 -14.52 -10.99 -8.20
N PHE A 11 -13.56 -11.11 -9.12
CA PHE A 11 -12.16 -10.81 -8.82
C PHE A 11 -11.97 -9.29 -8.78
N LYS A 12 -11.53 -8.77 -7.64
CA LYS A 12 -11.42 -7.34 -7.36
C LYS A 12 -9.95 -6.96 -7.35
N ILE A 13 -9.58 -6.05 -8.24
CA ILE A 13 -8.27 -5.45 -8.30
C ILE A 13 -8.38 -3.94 -8.27
N ASP A 14 -7.58 -3.31 -7.41
CA ASP A 14 -7.35 -1.88 -7.44
C ASP A 14 -5.98 -1.63 -8.08
N THR A 15 -5.96 -0.77 -9.09
CA THR A 15 -4.80 -0.49 -9.93
C THR A 15 -3.88 0.58 -9.36
N HIS A 16 -4.22 1.21 -8.23
CA HIS A 16 -3.37 2.23 -7.63
C HIS A 16 -3.66 2.45 -6.14
N CYS A 17 -2.74 2.01 -5.28
CA CYS A 17 -2.80 2.27 -3.85
C CYS A 17 -1.51 2.91 -3.32
N ASP A 18 -1.67 4.06 -2.67
CA ASP A 18 -0.57 4.85 -2.11
C ASP A 18 -0.10 4.42 -0.72
N THR A 19 -0.72 3.39 -0.10
CA THR A 19 -0.31 2.86 1.22
C THR A 19 1.20 2.65 1.38
N PRO A 20 1.96 2.13 0.37
CA PRO A 20 3.42 2.07 0.41
C PRO A 20 4.10 3.38 0.84
N THR A 21 3.76 4.46 0.14
CA THR A 21 4.43 5.75 0.29
C THR A 21 3.81 6.56 1.43
N ALA A 22 2.50 6.42 1.64
CA ALA A 22 1.75 7.17 2.64
C ALA A 22 1.83 6.58 4.06
N SER A 23 2.05 5.26 4.20
CA SER A 23 1.95 4.57 5.49
C SER A 23 3.08 3.59 5.78
N LEU A 24 3.50 2.73 4.84
CA LEU A 24 4.45 1.64 5.16
C LEU A 24 5.83 2.14 5.59
N VAL A 25 6.22 3.33 5.13
CA VAL A 25 7.48 4.01 5.51
C VAL A 25 7.44 4.67 6.89
N LYS A 26 6.25 4.83 7.50
CA LYS A 26 6.12 5.42 8.84
C LYS A 26 6.62 4.43 9.90
N ALA A 27 7.50 4.90 10.77
CA ALA A 27 8.01 4.10 11.87
C ALA A 27 6.85 3.63 12.78
N GLY A 28 6.84 2.33 13.10
CA GLY A 28 5.82 1.73 13.97
C GLY A 28 4.46 1.48 13.34
N TRP A 29 4.23 1.88 12.07
CA TRP A 29 2.97 1.57 11.39
C TRP A 29 2.97 0.11 10.94
N ASP A 30 1.92 -0.63 11.32
CA ASP A 30 1.80 -2.07 11.10
C ASP A 30 0.68 -2.38 10.10
N PHE A 31 1.03 -2.92 8.94
CA PHE A 31 0.07 -3.29 7.90
C PHE A 31 -0.89 -4.42 8.29
N ALA A 32 -0.50 -5.26 9.27
CA ALA A 32 -1.33 -6.34 9.78
C ALA A 32 -2.35 -5.87 10.83
N ALA A 33 -2.16 -4.68 11.39
CA ALA A 33 -3.07 -4.10 12.36
C ALA A 33 -4.25 -3.39 11.68
N ARG A 34 -5.40 -3.35 12.37
CA ARG A 34 -6.56 -2.57 11.92
C ARG A 34 -6.32 -1.11 12.24
N HIS A 35 -6.42 -0.25 11.23
CA HIS A 35 -6.35 1.20 11.40
C HIS A 35 -7.70 1.87 11.15
N GLY A 36 -7.81 3.11 11.63
CA GLY A 36 -8.99 3.95 11.47
C GLY A 36 -8.64 5.23 10.74
N PHE A 37 -9.39 5.55 9.69
CA PHE A 37 -9.15 6.75 8.87
C PHE A 37 -9.06 8.04 9.68
N ALA A 38 -9.89 8.20 10.71
CA ALA A 38 -9.87 9.39 11.57
C ALA A 38 -8.59 9.53 12.41
N ALA A 39 -7.86 8.44 12.66
CA ALA A 39 -6.66 8.43 13.50
C ALA A 39 -5.38 8.65 12.70
N ASP A 40 -5.27 8.03 11.52
CA ASP A 40 -4.02 8.02 10.75
C ASP A 40 -4.18 8.31 9.24
N HIS A 41 -5.40 8.58 8.80
CA HIS A 41 -5.80 8.81 7.40
C HIS A 41 -5.53 7.65 6.45
N SER A 42 -5.17 6.46 6.96
CA SER A 42 -4.96 5.28 6.13
C SER A 42 -6.30 4.76 5.61
N GLN A 43 -6.29 4.19 4.40
CA GLN A 43 -7.48 3.61 3.76
C GLN A 43 -7.35 2.11 3.51
N CYS A 44 -6.12 1.57 3.59
CA CYS A 44 -5.81 0.19 3.24
C CYS A 44 -4.84 -0.41 4.26
N ASP A 45 -5.29 -1.50 4.89
CA ASP A 45 -4.54 -2.44 5.75
C ASP A 45 -5.09 -3.85 5.54
N LEU A 46 -4.36 -4.88 5.97
CA LEU A 46 -4.77 -6.27 5.76
C LEU A 46 -6.17 -6.57 6.33
N PRO A 47 -6.54 -6.14 7.55
CA PRO A 47 -7.89 -6.37 8.06
C PRO A 47 -9.01 -5.74 7.24
N ARG A 48 -8.77 -4.60 6.56
CA ARG A 48 -9.76 -4.01 5.64
C ARG A 48 -9.77 -4.67 4.27
N MET A 49 -8.64 -5.20 3.81
CA MET A 49 -8.53 -5.90 2.53
C MET A 49 -9.21 -7.27 2.55
N ALA A 50 -9.16 -7.97 3.69
CA ALA A 50 -9.73 -9.29 3.85
C ALA A 50 -11.23 -9.31 3.44
N GLY A 51 -11.56 -10.10 2.41
CA GLY A 51 -12.91 -10.24 1.86
C GLY A 51 -13.40 -9.06 1.00
N SER A 52 -12.63 -7.96 0.90
CA SER A 52 -13.03 -6.76 0.15
C SER A 52 -12.27 -6.60 -1.17
N ILE A 53 -11.04 -7.09 -1.28
CA ILE A 53 -10.20 -6.97 -2.48
C ILE A 53 -9.25 -8.17 -2.61
N ASP A 54 -8.99 -8.65 -3.83
CA ASP A 54 -8.18 -9.84 -4.07
C ASP A 54 -6.77 -9.49 -4.55
N ALA A 55 -6.60 -8.36 -5.23
CA ALA A 55 -5.31 -7.90 -5.72
C ALA A 55 -5.16 -6.38 -5.62
N MET A 56 -3.91 -5.94 -5.45
CA MET A 56 -3.58 -4.53 -5.27
C MET A 56 -2.31 -4.18 -6.03
N VAL A 57 -2.35 -3.09 -6.79
CA VAL A 57 -1.16 -2.48 -7.36
C VAL A 57 -0.67 -1.39 -6.42
N PHE A 58 0.41 -1.70 -5.70
CA PHE A 58 1.05 -0.81 -4.75
C PHE A 58 1.96 0.21 -5.46
N ALA A 59 1.64 1.49 -5.31
CA ALA A 59 2.37 2.57 -5.96
C ALA A 59 3.69 2.89 -5.24
N VAL A 60 4.80 2.85 -5.99
CA VAL A 60 6.06 3.49 -5.59
C VAL A 60 6.04 4.91 -6.13
N TYR A 61 5.48 5.81 -5.35
CA TYR A 61 5.34 7.20 -5.72
C TYR A 61 6.52 8.02 -5.19
N THR A 62 7.05 8.92 -6.02
CA THR A 62 8.02 9.93 -5.58
C THR A 62 7.50 11.30 -5.98
N THR A 63 7.56 12.26 -5.06
CA THR A 63 7.34 13.66 -5.40
C THR A 63 8.41 14.14 -6.38
N GLN A 64 8.03 15.08 -7.25
CA GLN A 64 8.95 15.69 -8.19
C GLN A 64 10.05 16.45 -7.44
N ALA A 65 11.31 16.09 -7.68
CA ALA A 65 12.48 16.80 -7.18
C ALA A 65 13.06 17.77 -8.25
N ALA A 66 14.13 18.48 -7.90
CA ALA A 66 14.88 19.29 -8.86
C ALA A 66 15.38 18.44 -10.04
N ARG A 67 15.38 19.02 -11.25
CA ARG A 67 15.88 18.36 -12.47
C ARG A 67 17.41 18.44 -12.57
N THR A 68 18.07 17.99 -11.52
CA THR A 68 19.54 17.98 -11.37
C THR A 68 19.99 16.57 -10.97
N PRO A 69 21.28 16.22 -11.14
CA PRO A 69 21.79 14.94 -10.68
C PRO A 69 21.49 14.65 -9.20
N ALA A 70 21.60 15.67 -8.33
CA ALA A 70 21.26 15.55 -6.91
C ALA A 70 19.76 15.30 -6.69
N GLY A 71 18.88 15.97 -7.44
CA GLY A 71 17.44 15.74 -7.36
C GLY A 71 17.01 14.37 -7.86
N PHE A 72 17.65 13.84 -8.91
CA PHE A 72 17.42 12.47 -9.37
C PHE A 72 17.91 11.44 -8.35
N ALA A 73 19.06 11.66 -7.72
CA ALA A 73 19.57 10.79 -6.67
C ALA A 73 18.61 10.75 -5.47
N LEU A 74 18.06 11.91 -5.07
CA LEU A 74 17.07 12.00 -4.00
C LEU A 74 15.77 11.25 -4.34
N ALA A 75 15.21 11.48 -5.54
CA ALA A 75 14.00 10.79 -5.99
C ALA A 75 14.20 9.27 -6.07
N ARG A 76 15.36 8.83 -6.58
CA ARG A 76 15.72 7.40 -6.62
C ARG A 76 15.81 6.80 -5.22
N ALA A 77 16.45 7.49 -4.28
CA ALA A 77 16.59 6.99 -2.92
C ALA A 77 15.22 6.78 -2.25
N GLY A 78 14.29 7.74 -2.39
CA GLY A 78 12.94 7.60 -1.87
C GLY A 78 12.15 6.46 -2.52
N ALA A 79 12.23 6.33 -3.86
CA ALA A 79 11.57 5.25 -4.58
C ALA A 79 12.08 3.86 -4.16
N VAL A 80 13.40 3.69 -4.04
CA VAL A 80 14.00 2.43 -3.59
C VAL A 80 13.60 2.10 -2.15
N GLN A 81 13.62 3.09 -1.24
CA GLN A 81 13.19 2.89 0.14
C GLN A 81 11.73 2.41 0.23
N ALA A 82 10.82 3.05 -0.49
CA ALA A 82 9.40 2.67 -0.51
C ALA A 82 9.20 1.28 -1.11
N PHE A 83 9.92 0.94 -2.19
CA PHE A 83 9.88 -0.37 -2.82
C PHE A 83 10.36 -1.48 -1.89
N GLU A 84 11.54 -1.32 -1.30
CA GLU A 84 12.15 -2.32 -0.40
C GLU A 84 11.29 -2.53 0.85
N ARG A 85 10.78 -1.44 1.43
CA ARG A 85 9.89 -1.50 2.59
C ARG A 85 8.60 -2.23 2.27
N THR A 86 7.98 -1.94 1.12
CA THR A 86 6.78 -2.66 0.66
C THR A 86 7.08 -4.15 0.51
N HIS A 87 8.16 -4.51 -0.18
CA HIS A 87 8.57 -5.91 -0.34
C HIS A 87 8.79 -6.62 1.00
N GLU A 88 9.43 -5.96 1.96
CA GLU A 88 9.64 -6.49 3.31
C GLU A 88 8.31 -6.74 4.03
N VAL A 89 7.41 -5.75 4.04
CA VAL A 89 6.10 -5.85 4.69
C VAL A 89 5.26 -6.97 4.06
N ILE A 90 5.19 -7.04 2.74
CA ILE A 90 4.42 -8.10 2.05
C ILE A 90 5.02 -9.48 2.33
N ARG A 91 6.35 -9.63 2.28
CA ARG A 91 6.99 -10.91 2.64
C ARG A 91 6.71 -11.34 4.07
N ARG A 92 6.70 -10.41 5.03
CA ARG A 92 6.42 -10.71 6.44
C ARG A 92 4.98 -11.16 6.67
N ASN A 93 4.05 -10.71 5.84
CA ASN A 93 2.63 -10.99 5.97
C ASN A 93 2.10 -11.93 4.88
N ALA A 94 2.99 -12.66 4.18
CA ALA A 94 2.63 -13.46 3.01
C ALA A 94 1.51 -14.48 3.26
N VAL A 95 1.42 -15.02 4.48
CA VAL A 95 0.36 -15.96 4.88
C VAL A 95 -1.03 -15.31 4.94
N GLN A 96 -1.09 -14.00 5.24
CA GLN A 96 -2.34 -13.23 5.32
C GLN A 96 -2.69 -12.57 3.98
N CYS A 97 -1.76 -12.54 3.02
CA CYS A 97 -1.98 -12.09 1.66
C CYS A 97 -2.51 -13.30 0.83
N GLY A 98 -3.78 -13.65 1.01
CA GLY A 98 -4.49 -14.74 0.35
C GLY A 98 -5.84 -15.01 1.00
#